data_AF-A0A803PMD7-F1
#
_entry.id   AF-A0A803PMD7-F1
#
_cell.length_a   1.000
_cell.length_b   1.000
_cell.length_c   1.000
_cell.angle_alpha   90.00
_cell.angle_beta   90.00
_cell.angle_gamma   90.00
#
_symmetry.space_group_name_H-M   'P 1'
#
loop_
_entity.id
_entity.type
_entity.pdbx_description
1 polymer ?
#
loop_
_entity_poly.entity_id
_entity_poly.type
_entity_poly.pdbx_seq_one_letter_code
_entity_poly.pdbx_strand_id
1 'polypeptide(L)'
;MKITSPSTDSEVSLALRVLEGCCLLHKDSTTLAHHYKAIQVLMTILSTRGVLEQGACLDALISIMLESSANQMDFEACNGIEEVAELIIDKQVDENLRLKCGEFLLLLIGHVNGRGRPPLASIQEDIRRLLGENSASLIWAASQFGSTLDPEQRLTALHIQARRVLESLDLY
;
A
#
# COMPACT_ATOMS: atom_id res chain seq x y z
N MET A 1 -10.26 28.79 10.48
CA MET A 1 -8.95 29.03 9.84
C MET A 1 -9.14 28.83 8.34
N LYS A 2 -8.88 29.83 7.49
CA LYS A 2 -8.92 29.65 6.02
C LYS A 2 -7.50 29.38 5.55
N ILE A 3 -7.25 28.17 5.05
CA ILE A 3 -5.99 27.81 4.40
C ILE A 3 -6.05 28.43 3.01
N THR A 4 -5.14 29.37 2.72
CA THR A 4 -5.17 30.18 1.48
C THR A 4 -4.12 29.77 0.45
N SER A 5 -3.15 28.95 0.83
CA SER A 5 -2.11 28.41 -0.04
C SER A 5 -2.31 26.91 -0.26
N PRO A 6 -1.96 26.36 -1.44
CA PRO A 6 -1.91 24.92 -1.62
C PRO A 6 -0.87 24.33 -0.65
N SER A 7 -1.16 23.14 -0.12
CA SER A 7 -0.24 22.41 0.74
C SER A 7 1.02 22.02 -0.03
N THR A 8 2.16 22.16 0.62
CA THR A 8 3.46 21.68 0.13
C THR A 8 3.57 20.17 0.26
N ASP A 9 4.45 19.56 -0.53
CA ASP A 9 4.69 18.11 -0.55
C ASP A 9 5.11 17.59 0.84
N SER A 10 5.91 18.36 1.57
CA SER A 10 6.34 18.03 2.94
C SER A 10 5.20 18.09 3.94
N GLU A 11 4.28 19.05 3.82
CA GLU A 11 3.10 19.15 4.68
C GLU A 11 2.14 17.98 4.44
N VAL A 12 1.95 17.60 3.16
CA VAL A 12 1.13 16.44 2.80
C VAL A 12 1.74 15.16 3.35
N SER A 13 3.05 14.92 3.14
CA SER A 13 3.73 13.74 3.67
C SER A 13 3.71 13.67 5.19
N LEU A 14 3.90 14.81 5.88
CA LEU A 14 3.78 14.86 7.33
C LEU A 14 2.36 14.51 7.79
N ALA A 15 1.34 15.06 7.14
CA ALA A 15 -0.05 14.76 7.46
C ALA A 15 -0.39 13.27 7.24
N LEU A 16 0.14 12.66 6.18
CA LEU A 16 -0.01 11.23 5.91
C LEU A 16 0.63 10.35 6.99
N ARG A 17 1.83 10.69 7.46
CA ARG A 17 2.49 9.96 8.57
C ARG A 17 1.76 10.15 9.91
N VAL A 18 1.19 11.32 10.16
CA VAL A 18 0.36 11.54 11.36
C VAL A 18 -0.90 10.68 11.28
N LEU A 19 -1.56 10.65 10.12
CA LEU A 19 -2.73 9.80 9.88
C LEU A 19 -2.39 8.32 10.08
N GLU A 20 -1.25 7.87 9.53
CA GLU A 20 -0.72 6.53 9.71
C GLU A 20 -0.61 6.17 11.20
N GLY A 21 0.12 6.99 11.96
CA GLY A 21 0.30 6.79 13.40
C GLY A 21 -1.02 6.79 14.17
N CYS A 22 -1.96 7.68 13.82
CA CYS A 22 -3.29 7.73 14.43
C CYS A 22 -4.09 6.45 14.20
N CYS A 23 -4.03 5.87 13.00
CA CYS A 23 -4.74 4.63 12.66
C CYS A 23 -4.08 3.38 13.26
N LEU A 24 -2.75 3.38 13.42
CA LEU A 24 -2.03 2.29 14.10
C LEU A 24 -2.27 2.29 15.62
N LEU A 25 -2.43 3.46 16.24
CA LEU A 25 -2.52 3.59 17.71
C LEU A 25 -3.96 3.65 18.24
N HIS A 26 -4.93 4.02 17.41
CA HIS A 26 -6.29 4.30 17.86
C HIS A 26 -7.36 3.85 16.86
N LYS A 27 -8.07 2.78 17.22
CA LYS A 27 -9.04 2.10 16.34
C LYS A 27 -10.17 3.00 15.83
N ASP A 28 -10.66 3.95 16.64
CA ASP A 28 -11.73 4.85 16.20
C ASP A 28 -11.25 5.82 15.11
N SER A 29 -9.93 6.09 15.02
CA SER A 29 -9.36 6.88 13.93
C SER A 29 -9.62 6.21 12.58
N THR A 30 -9.54 4.88 12.53
CA THR A 30 -9.81 4.10 11.31
C THR A 30 -11.29 4.13 10.93
N THR A 31 -12.18 4.18 11.92
CA THR A 31 -13.64 4.37 11.70
C THR A 31 -13.94 5.77 11.18
N LEU A 32 -13.28 6.79 11.75
CA LEU A 32 -13.39 8.17 11.27
C LEU A 32 -12.82 8.33 9.86
N ALA A 33 -11.70 7.66 9.54
CA ALA A 33 -11.12 7.66 8.20
C ALA A 33 -12.14 7.17 7.15
N HIS A 34 -12.87 6.09 7.45
CA HIS A 34 -13.97 5.63 6.60
C HIS A 34 -15.08 6.68 6.49
N HIS A 35 -15.53 7.25 7.62
CA HIS A 35 -16.58 8.28 7.63
C HIS A 35 -16.23 9.49 6.75
N TYR A 36 -14.96 9.89 6.74
CA TYR A 36 -14.45 11.00 5.93
C TYR A 36 -13.97 10.57 4.53
N LYS A 37 -14.23 9.33 4.09
CA LYS A 37 -13.84 8.80 2.77
C LYS A 37 -12.34 8.92 2.49
N ALA A 38 -11.52 8.67 3.51
CA ALA A 38 -10.08 8.85 3.44
C ALA A 38 -9.44 8.06 2.30
N ILE A 39 -9.92 6.84 2.01
CA ILE A 39 -9.39 6.01 0.91
C ILE A 39 -9.48 6.75 -0.44
N GLN A 40 -10.60 7.39 -0.77
CA GLN A 40 -10.74 8.12 -2.04
C GLN A 40 -9.73 9.28 -2.15
N VAL A 41 -9.49 9.97 -1.03
CA VAL A 41 -8.49 11.05 -0.95
C VAL A 41 -7.08 10.50 -1.13
N LEU A 42 -6.77 9.37 -0.48
CA LEU A 42 -5.47 8.71 -0.59
C LEU A 42 -5.22 8.18 -2.00
N MET A 43 -6.21 7.59 -2.66
CA MET A 43 -6.09 7.18 -4.06
C MET A 43 -5.86 8.37 -5.00
N THR A 44 -6.45 9.53 -4.71
CA THR A 44 -6.16 10.77 -5.45
C THR A 44 -4.73 11.24 -5.22
N ILE A 45 -4.21 11.13 -3.99
CA ILE A 45 -2.81 11.48 -3.69
C ILE A 45 -1.86 10.52 -4.41
N LEU A 46 -2.12 9.22 -4.37
CA LEU A 46 -1.31 8.19 -5.01
C LEU A 46 -1.21 8.40 -6.53
N SER A 47 -2.28 8.83 -7.18
CA SER A 47 -2.33 9.05 -8.64
C SER A 47 -1.79 10.41 -9.10
N THR A 48 -1.81 11.45 -8.25
CA THR A 48 -1.57 12.84 -8.69
C THR A 48 -0.37 13.55 -8.07
N ARG A 49 0.21 13.02 -6.98
CA ARG A 49 1.28 13.68 -6.22
C ARG A 49 2.66 13.12 -6.51
N GLY A 50 3.69 13.77 -5.96
CA GLY A 50 5.07 13.38 -6.12
C GLY A 50 5.45 12.14 -5.32
N VAL A 51 6.64 11.62 -5.61
CA VAL A 51 7.20 10.39 -5.03
C VAL A 51 7.15 10.37 -3.50
N LEU A 52 7.42 11.52 -2.87
CA LEU A 52 7.48 11.65 -1.42
C LEU A 52 6.11 11.47 -0.76
N GLU A 53 5.06 12.02 -1.35
CA GLU A 53 3.68 11.86 -0.88
C GLU A 53 3.12 10.50 -1.25
N GLN A 54 3.40 10.00 -2.45
CA GLN A 54 2.98 8.66 -2.89
C GLN A 54 3.54 7.59 -1.95
N GLY A 55 4.83 7.68 -1.58
CA GLY A 55 5.45 6.75 -0.62
C GLY A 55 4.79 6.79 0.76
N ALA A 56 4.55 7.97 1.31
CA ALA A 56 3.86 8.13 2.60
C ALA A 56 2.37 7.70 2.52
N CYS A 57 1.76 7.86 1.35
CA CYS A 57 0.38 7.46 1.10
C CYS A 57 0.21 5.94 1.15
N LEU A 58 1.16 5.18 0.61
CA LEU A 58 1.14 3.71 0.67
C LEU A 58 1.18 3.20 2.12
N ASP A 59 2.03 3.80 2.97
CA ASP A 59 2.09 3.44 4.40
C ASP A 59 0.77 3.79 5.13
N ALA A 60 0.24 4.99 4.87
CA ALA A 60 -1.06 5.40 5.43
C ALA A 60 -2.20 4.47 5.00
N LEU A 61 -2.23 4.05 3.73
CA LEU A 61 -3.22 3.11 3.20
C LEU A 61 -3.20 1.78 3.98
N ILE A 62 -2.02 1.20 4.25
CA ILE A 62 -1.91 -0.02 5.06
C ILE A 62 -2.52 0.18 6.45
N SER A 63 -2.15 1.26 7.15
CA SER A 63 -2.64 1.50 8.51
C SER A 63 -4.16 1.69 8.59
N ILE A 64 -4.76 2.35 7.60
CA ILE A 64 -6.21 2.62 7.55
C ILE A 64 -7.00 1.37 7.17
N MET A 65 -6.41 0.49 6.36
CA MET A 65 -7.05 -0.77 6.00
C MET A 65 -6.84 -1.87 7.04
N LEU A 66 -5.84 -1.75 7.91
CA LEU A 66 -5.56 -2.74 8.95
C LEU A 66 -6.80 -2.94 9.85
N GLU A 67 -7.29 -4.17 9.89
CA GLU A 67 -8.50 -4.57 10.64
C GLU A 67 -9.79 -3.78 10.30
N SER A 68 -9.85 -3.11 9.14
CA SER A 68 -11.01 -2.32 8.71
C SER A 68 -11.58 -2.79 7.38
N SER A 69 -12.60 -3.64 7.44
CA SER A 69 -13.29 -4.13 6.25
C SER A 69 -13.96 -2.99 5.46
N ALA A 70 -14.42 -1.93 6.12
CA ALA A 70 -15.02 -0.79 5.44
C ALA A 70 -14.03 -0.05 4.54
N ASN A 71 -12.83 0.26 5.07
CA ASN A 71 -11.78 0.90 4.27
C ASN A 71 -11.21 -0.03 3.19
N GLN A 72 -11.13 -1.33 3.46
CA GLN A 72 -10.71 -2.31 2.46
C GLN A 72 -11.71 -2.40 1.28
N MET A 73 -13.02 -2.37 1.55
CA MET A 73 -14.05 -2.29 0.49
C MET A 73 -13.93 -1.01 -0.33
N ASP A 74 -13.68 0.13 0.32
CA ASP A 74 -13.47 1.39 -0.40
C ASP A 74 -12.23 1.34 -1.30
N PHE A 75 -11.16 0.68 -0.86
CA PHE A 75 -9.93 0.52 -1.63
C PHE A 75 -10.14 -0.36 -2.86
N GLU A 76 -10.86 -1.48 -2.69
CA GLU A 76 -11.29 -2.35 -3.77
C GLU A 76 -12.17 -1.60 -4.79
N ALA A 77 -13.14 -0.81 -4.30
CA ALA A 77 -14.02 0.01 -5.14
C ALA A 77 -13.29 1.13 -5.91
N CYS A 78 -12.11 1.53 -5.45
CA CYS A 78 -11.24 2.48 -6.13
C CYS A 78 -10.20 1.82 -7.05
N ASN A 79 -10.31 0.51 -7.31
CA ASN A 79 -9.32 -0.27 -8.09
C ASN A 79 -7.88 -0.13 -7.55
N GLY A 80 -7.71 -0.05 -6.22
CA GLY A 80 -6.42 0.30 -5.64
C GLY A 80 -5.26 -0.64 -5.97
N ILE A 81 -5.54 -1.92 -6.26
CA ILE A 81 -4.53 -2.87 -6.73
C ILE A 81 -4.04 -2.55 -8.14
N GLU A 82 -4.94 -2.11 -9.02
CA GLU A 82 -4.62 -1.73 -10.39
C GLU A 82 -3.69 -0.52 -10.39
N GLU A 83 -4.03 0.53 -9.64
CA GLU A 83 -3.20 1.73 -9.49
C GLU A 83 -1.78 1.40 -8.99
N VAL A 84 -1.67 0.54 -7.97
CA VAL A 84 -0.36 0.13 -7.43
C VAL A 84 0.42 -0.71 -8.45
N ALA A 85 -0.26 -1.58 -9.21
CA ALA A 85 0.38 -2.38 -10.24
C ALA A 85 0.91 -1.51 -11.39
N GLU A 86 0.16 -0.50 -11.81
CA GLU A 86 0.59 0.48 -12.83
C GLU A 86 1.87 1.20 -12.39
N LEU A 87 1.94 1.65 -11.13
CA LEU A 87 3.15 2.27 -10.58
C LEU A 87 4.36 1.33 -10.58
N ILE A 88 4.18 0.05 -10.26
CA ILE A 88 5.28 -0.93 -10.22
C ILE A 88 5.81 -1.24 -11.64
N ILE A 89 4.92 -1.37 -12.62
CA ILE A 89 5.27 -1.77 -13.99
C ILE A 89 5.91 -0.62 -14.76
N ASP A 90 5.51 0.63 -14.51
CA ASP A 90 6.06 1.78 -15.22
C ASP A 90 7.52 2.01 -14.85
N LYS A 91 8.43 1.69 -15.78
CA LYS A 91 9.89 1.85 -15.62
C LYS A 91 10.33 3.32 -15.55
N GLN A 92 9.45 4.27 -15.87
CA GLN A 92 9.73 5.71 -15.72
C GLN A 92 9.48 6.21 -14.30
N VAL A 93 8.73 5.46 -13.49
CA VAL A 93 8.51 5.77 -12.07
C VAL A 93 9.80 5.55 -11.29
N ASP A 94 10.05 6.40 -10.29
CA ASP A 94 11.21 6.29 -9.40
C ASP A 94 11.34 4.88 -8.81
N GLU A 95 12.55 4.31 -8.90
CA GLU A 95 12.81 2.93 -8.48
C GLU A 95 12.48 2.70 -7.00
N ASN A 96 12.69 3.70 -6.13
CA ASN A 96 12.35 3.57 -4.72
C ASN A 96 10.83 3.56 -4.50
N LEU A 97 10.08 4.32 -5.30
CA LEU A 97 8.62 4.26 -5.26
C LEU A 97 8.10 2.90 -5.75
N ARG A 98 8.66 2.37 -6.85
CA ARG A 98 8.34 1.03 -7.35
C ARG A 98 8.61 -0.03 -6.28
N LEU A 99 9.76 0.06 -5.60
CA LEU A 99 10.11 -0.82 -4.48
C LEU A 99 9.09 -0.70 -3.35
N LYS A 100 8.73 0.53 -2.97
CA LYS A 100 7.73 0.82 -1.92
C LYS A 100 6.36 0.24 -2.26
N CYS A 101 5.96 0.24 -3.53
CA CYS A 101 4.75 -0.43 -3.98
C CYS A 101 4.84 -1.96 -3.81
N GLY A 102 6.01 -2.56 -4.07
CA GLY A 102 6.27 -3.97 -3.76
C GLY A 102 6.15 -4.29 -2.26
N GLU A 103 6.74 -3.45 -1.41
CA GLU A 103 6.61 -3.55 0.05
C GLU A 103 5.13 -3.44 0.49
N PHE A 104 4.39 -2.50 -0.11
CA PHE A 104 2.96 -2.33 0.12
C PHE A 104 2.17 -3.59 -0.23
N LEU A 105 2.38 -4.21 -1.40
CA LEU A 105 1.67 -5.43 -1.78
C LEU A 105 1.97 -6.61 -0.85
N LEU A 106 3.22 -6.73 -0.41
CA LEU A 106 3.64 -7.75 0.57
C LEU A 106 2.91 -7.57 1.91
N LEU A 107 2.84 -6.33 2.41
CA LEU A 107 2.14 -6.01 3.66
C LEU A 107 0.62 -6.17 3.52
N LEU A 108 0.05 -5.72 2.40
CA LEU A 108 -1.37 -5.84 2.11
C LEU A 108 -1.81 -7.30 2.11
N ILE A 109 -1.05 -8.19 1.47
CA ILE A 109 -1.37 -9.63 1.47
C ILE A 109 -1.09 -10.29 2.82
N GLY A 110 0.02 -9.95 3.47
CA GLY A 110 0.45 -10.62 4.70
C GLY A 110 -0.35 -10.22 5.94
N HIS A 111 -0.86 -8.99 6.00
CA HIS A 111 -1.39 -8.41 7.23
C HIS A 111 -2.79 -7.81 7.10
N VAL A 112 -3.20 -7.40 5.89
CA VAL A 112 -4.49 -6.72 5.69
C VAL A 112 -5.52 -7.64 5.05
N ASN A 113 -5.12 -8.43 4.04
CA ASN A 113 -5.97 -9.42 3.40
C ASN A 113 -6.26 -10.57 4.38
N GLY A 114 -7.48 -10.61 4.89
CA GLY A 114 -7.98 -11.62 5.80
C GLY A 114 -8.16 -12.98 5.12
N ARG A 115 -7.07 -13.64 4.72
CA ARG A 115 -7.00 -15.05 4.25
C ARG A 115 -8.27 -15.55 3.54
N GLY A 116 -8.68 -14.89 2.46
CA GLY A 116 -9.75 -15.36 1.57
C GLY A 116 -11.18 -15.06 2.01
N ARG A 117 -11.39 -14.14 2.96
CA ARG A 117 -12.71 -13.57 3.26
C ARG A 117 -12.83 -12.17 2.65
N PRO A 118 -13.99 -11.81 2.09
CA PRO A 118 -14.22 -10.44 1.67
C PRO A 118 -14.02 -9.45 2.83
N PRO A 119 -13.51 -8.25 2.55
CA PRO A 119 -13.10 -7.72 1.23
C PRO A 119 -11.67 -8.13 0.81
N LEU A 120 -11.27 -7.85 -0.44
CA LEU A 120 -9.96 -8.23 -1.04
C LEU A 120 -9.78 -9.73 -1.32
N ALA A 121 -10.86 -10.49 -1.48
CA ALA A 121 -10.79 -11.92 -1.76
C ALA A 121 -10.14 -12.26 -3.13
N SER A 122 -10.24 -11.36 -4.11
CA SER A 122 -9.67 -11.51 -5.46
C SER A 122 -8.23 -11.03 -5.60
N ILE A 123 -7.64 -10.42 -4.57
CA ILE A 123 -6.36 -9.71 -4.69
C ILE A 123 -5.23 -10.56 -5.28
N GLN A 124 -5.19 -11.86 -4.98
CA GLN A 124 -4.18 -12.76 -5.55
C GLN A 124 -4.35 -12.93 -7.06
N GLU A 125 -5.59 -13.05 -7.53
CA GLU A 125 -5.91 -13.19 -8.94
C GLU A 125 -5.70 -11.87 -9.68
N ASP A 126 -6.04 -10.74 -9.06
CA ASP A 126 -5.79 -9.41 -9.61
C ASP A 126 -4.28 -9.18 -9.79
N ILE A 127 -3.47 -9.48 -8.77
CA ILE A 127 -2.01 -9.37 -8.85
C ILE A 127 -1.44 -10.33 -9.89
N ARG A 128 -1.93 -11.57 -9.98
CA ARG A 128 -1.52 -12.51 -11.03
C ARG A 128 -1.82 -11.98 -12.43
N ARG A 129 -3.01 -11.42 -12.64
CA ARG A 129 -3.43 -10.84 -13.93
C ARG A 129 -2.58 -9.62 -14.30
N LEU A 130 -2.28 -8.76 -13.33
CA LEU A 130 -1.61 -7.47 -13.55
C LEU A 130 -0.08 -7.62 -13.60
N LEU A 131 0.52 -8.36 -12.66
CA LEU A 131 1.98 -8.48 -12.48
C LEU A 131 2.55 -9.82 -12.97
N GLY A 132 1.70 -10.75 -13.40
CA GLY A 132 2.11 -12.08 -13.85
C GLY A 132 2.27 -13.13 -12.73
N GLU A 133 2.28 -14.40 -13.11
CA GLU A 133 2.31 -15.56 -12.19
C GLU A 133 3.54 -15.57 -11.29
N ASN A 134 4.71 -15.22 -11.83
CA ASN A 134 5.98 -15.25 -11.10
C ASN A 134 5.97 -14.24 -9.94
N SER A 135 5.62 -12.98 -10.24
CA SER A 135 5.50 -11.90 -9.26
C SER A 135 4.45 -12.23 -8.20
N ALA A 136 3.27 -12.70 -8.62
CA ALA A 136 2.19 -13.08 -7.71
C ALA A 136 2.60 -14.21 -6.77
N SER A 137 3.30 -15.23 -7.29
CA SER A 137 3.80 -16.36 -6.49
C SER A 137 4.84 -15.91 -5.46
N LEU A 138 5.75 -15.00 -5.85
CA LEU A 138 6.75 -14.43 -4.95
C LEU A 138 6.10 -13.63 -3.82
N ILE A 139 5.17 -12.73 -4.15
CA ILE A 139 4.46 -11.92 -3.14
C ILE A 139 3.70 -12.83 -2.18
N TRP A 140 2.99 -13.84 -2.71
CA TRP A 140 2.26 -14.79 -1.88
C TRP A 140 3.18 -15.55 -0.93
N ALA A 141 4.27 -16.13 -1.43
CA ALA A 141 5.22 -16.85 -0.60
C ALA A 141 5.81 -15.95 0.48
N ALA A 142 6.32 -14.78 0.10
CA ALA A 142 6.98 -13.83 0.99
C ALA A 142 6.05 -13.27 2.09
N SER A 143 4.77 -13.05 1.76
CA SER A 143 3.76 -12.57 2.72
C SER A 143 3.58 -13.50 3.93
N GLN A 144 3.95 -14.78 3.82
CA GLN A 144 3.82 -15.76 4.90
C GLN A 144 5.01 -15.77 5.87
N PHE A 145 6.15 -15.14 5.53
CA PHE A 145 7.42 -15.27 6.26
C PHE A 145 7.65 -14.21 7.36
N GLY A 146 6.79 -13.19 7.49
CA GLY A 146 7.07 -12.02 8.33
C GLY A 146 6.89 -12.19 9.85
N SER A 147 6.23 -13.24 10.33
CA SER A 147 5.78 -13.32 11.73
C SER A 147 6.84 -13.77 12.75
N THR A 148 7.98 -14.31 12.33
CA THR A 148 9.00 -14.92 13.21
C THR A 148 10.30 -14.13 13.37
N LEU A 149 10.51 -13.09 12.55
CA LEU A 149 11.74 -12.28 12.54
C LEU A 149 11.67 -11.12 13.55
N ASP A 150 12.83 -10.56 13.93
CA ASP A 150 12.90 -9.30 14.70
C ASP A 150 12.48 -8.09 13.82
N PRO A 151 12.14 -6.92 14.39
CA PRO A 151 11.67 -5.77 13.61
C PRO A 151 12.65 -5.23 12.55
N GLU A 152 13.96 -5.19 12.82
CA GLU A 152 14.96 -4.69 11.86
C GLU A 152 15.19 -5.69 10.71
N GLN A 153 15.20 -6.98 11.05
CA GLN A 153 15.23 -8.08 10.10
C GLN A 153 13.96 -8.12 9.25
N ARG A 154 12.80 -7.78 9.81
CA ARG A 154 11.54 -7.65 9.06
C ARG A 154 11.62 -6.56 8.01
N LEU A 155 12.11 -5.37 8.36
CA LEU A 155 12.24 -4.28 7.40
C LEU A 155 13.22 -4.64 6.28
N THR A 156 14.38 -5.20 6.65
CA THR A 156 15.39 -5.65 5.67
C THR A 156 14.85 -6.77 4.79
N ALA A 157 14.14 -7.74 5.36
CA ALA A 157 13.52 -8.83 4.62
C ALA A 157 12.43 -8.32 3.66
N LEU A 158 11.57 -7.41 4.13
CA LEU A 158 10.51 -6.80 3.32
C LEU A 158 11.11 -6.10 2.09
N HIS A 159 12.16 -5.30 2.29
CA HIS A 159 12.86 -4.63 1.21
C HIS A 159 13.49 -5.60 0.21
N ILE A 160 14.15 -6.66 0.69
CA ILE A 160 14.74 -7.70 -0.16
C ILE A 160 13.65 -8.42 -0.97
N GLN A 161 12.49 -8.73 -0.37
CA GLN A 161 11.41 -9.39 -1.10
C GLN A 161 10.78 -8.45 -2.12
N ALA A 162 10.58 -7.17 -1.80
CA ALA A 162 10.09 -6.18 -2.75
C ALA A 162 11.04 -6.04 -3.96
N ARG A 163 12.36 -6.04 -3.71
CA ARG A 163 13.37 -6.04 -4.77
C ARG A 163 13.22 -7.23 -5.72
N ARG A 164 13.04 -8.44 -5.18
CA ARG A 164 12.84 -9.67 -5.97
C ARG A 164 11.58 -9.63 -6.82
N VAL A 165 10.51 -9.02 -6.30
CA VAL A 165 9.26 -8.83 -7.06
C VAL A 165 9.53 -7.94 -8.28
N LEU A 166 10.21 -6.80 -8.10
CA LEU A 166 10.55 -5.91 -9.21
C LEU A 166 11.47 -6.60 -10.23
N GLU A 167 12.50 -7.30 -9.77
CA GLU A 167 13.40 -8.05 -10.64
C GLU A 167 12.66 -9.11 -11.46
N SER A 168 11.60 -9.72 -10.90
CA SER A 168 10.79 -10.69 -11.63
C SER A 168 9.94 -10.09 -12.75
N LEU A 169 9.65 -8.79 -12.68
CA LEU A 169 8.94 -8.03 -13.72
C LEU A 169 9.87 -7.58 -14.84
N ASP A 170 11.14 -7.29 -14.53
CA ASP A 170 12.14 -6.84 -15.50
C ASP A 170 12.71 -7.98 -16.37
N LEU A 171 12.40 -9.23 -16.06
CA LEU A 171 12.79 -10.41 -16.83
C LEU A 171 11.95 -10.64 -18.10
N TYR A 172 11.05 -9.71 -18.44
CA TYR A 172 10.22 -9.72 -19.65
C TYR A 172 10.28 -8.38 -20.41
#